data_AF-A0AAN3KTQ6-F1
#
_entry.id   AF-A0AAN3KTQ6-F1
#
_cell.length_a   1.000
_cell.length_b   1.000
_cell.length_c   1.000
_cell.angle_alpha   90.00
_cell.angle_beta   90.00
_cell.angle_gamma   90.00
#
_symmetry.space_group_name_H-M   'P 1'
#
loop_
_entity.id
_entity.type
_entity.pdbx_description
1 polymer ?
#
loop_
_entity_poly.entity_id
_entity_poly.type
_entity_poly.pdbx_seq_one_letter_code
_entity_poly.pdbx_strand_id
1 'polypeptide(L)'
;MMHIRNFSYYTPAEPDVAGAMYLKSEDGQDWYECQSQFAEDTLKVVYDSRGVITGYGKDTALLWPVNQSVAEVPDTPENRKIDL
;
A
#
# COMPACT_ATOMS: atom_id res chain seq x y z
N MET A 1 -4.81 -10.15 8.16
CA MET A 1 -4.96 -8.92 7.36
C MET A 1 -3.64 -8.19 7.38
N MET A 2 -3.11 -7.89 6.22
CA MET A 2 -1.79 -7.29 6.04
C MET A 2 -1.78 -5.84 6.51
N HIS A 3 -0.67 -5.40 7.11
CA HIS A 3 -0.48 -4.00 7.49
C HIS A 3 0.99 -3.62 7.34
N ILE A 4 1.28 -2.79 6.34
CA ILE A 4 2.64 -2.39 5.97
C ILE A 4 2.78 -0.90 6.19
N ARG A 5 3.82 -0.50 6.92
CA ARG A 5 3.95 0.86 7.43
C ARG A 5 5.08 1.62 6.75
N ASN A 6 4.84 2.92 6.58
CA ASN A 6 5.84 3.94 6.33
C ASN A 6 6.75 3.62 5.14
N PHE A 7 6.15 3.41 3.97
CA PHE A 7 6.88 3.30 2.72
C PHE A 7 7.66 4.58 2.42
N SER A 8 8.88 4.44 1.94
CA SER A 8 9.76 5.53 1.52
C SER A 8 10.51 5.15 0.25
N TYR A 9 10.99 6.14 -0.48
CA TYR A 9 11.82 5.88 -1.66
C TYR A 9 13.10 5.14 -1.29
N TYR A 10 13.49 4.18 -2.12
CA TYR A 10 14.80 3.57 -2.06
C TYR A 10 15.32 3.21 -3.45
N THR A 11 16.60 2.84 -3.52
CA THR A 11 17.22 2.29 -4.72
C THR A 11 17.58 0.84 -4.44
N PRO A 12 16.99 -0.15 -5.15
CA PRO A 12 17.39 -1.54 -5.03
C PRO A 12 18.82 -1.73 -5.57
N ALA A 13 19.55 -2.70 -5.01
CA ALA A 13 20.89 -3.04 -5.49
C ALA A 13 20.85 -3.57 -6.93
N GLU A 14 19.80 -4.33 -7.25
CA GLU A 14 19.53 -4.91 -8.56
C GLU A 14 18.09 -4.54 -8.96
N PRO A 15 17.87 -3.44 -9.70
CA PRO A 15 16.53 -3.03 -10.11
C PRO A 15 15.99 -3.95 -11.21
N ASP A 16 14.78 -4.47 -11.03
CA ASP A 16 14.06 -5.23 -12.07
C ASP A 16 13.78 -4.41 -13.33
N VAL A 17 13.52 -3.11 -13.16
CA VAL A 17 13.16 -2.19 -14.24
C VAL A 17 14.03 -0.94 -14.13
N ALA A 18 14.91 -0.76 -15.11
CA ALA A 18 15.79 0.40 -15.17
C ALA A 18 14.97 1.71 -15.23
N GLY A 19 15.26 2.63 -14.30
CA GLY A 19 14.61 3.93 -14.21
C GLY A 19 13.26 3.94 -13.49
N ALA A 20 12.78 2.80 -12.99
CA ALA A 20 11.60 2.77 -12.13
C ALA A 20 11.88 3.35 -10.75
N MET A 21 10.82 3.85 -10.10
CA MET A 21 10.87 4.27 -8.70
C MET A 21 10.45 3.11 -7.82
N TYR A 22 11.14 2.92 -6.69
CA TYR A 22 10.88 1.84 -5.76
C TYR A 22 10.55 2.38 -4.37
N LEU A 23 9.70 1.65 -3.65
CA LEU A 23 9.27 2.00 -2.31
C LEU A 23 9.58 0.85 -1.35
N LYS A 24 10.16 1.17 -0.19
CA LYS A 24 10.46 0.21 0.87
C LYS A 24 9.77 0.61 2.15
N SER A 25 9.12 -0.35 2.82
CA SER A 25 8.50 -0.15 4.12
C SER A 25 9.54 0.01 5.24
N GLU A 26 9.09 0.42 6.42
CA GLU A 26 9.97 0.57 7.60
C GLU A 26 10.64 -0.73 8.05
N ASP A 27 9.99 -1.88 7.82
CA ASP A 27 10.49 -3.21 8.11
C ASP A 27 11.23 -3.85 6.91
N GLY A 28 11.36 -3.10 5.83
CA GLY A 28 12.28 -3.42 4.75
C GLY A 28 11.70 -4.21 3.58
N GLN A 29 10.37 -4.27 3.43
CA GLN A 29 9.69 -4.95 2.34
C GLN A 29 9.53 -4.02 1.13
N ASP A 30 9.76 -4.51 -0.09
CA ASP A 30 9.52 -3.75 -1.32
C ASP A 30 8.02 -3.72 -1.67
N TRP A 31 7.55 -2.56 -2.12
CA TRP A 31 6.13 -2.37 -2.45
C TRP A 31 5.63 -3.30 -3.55
N TYR A 32 6.40 -3.49 -4.62
CA TYR A 32 5.99 -4.35 -5.74
C TYR A 32 5.95 -5.82 -5.32
N GLU A 33 6.89 -6.27 -4.48
CA GLU A 33 6.85 -7.61 -3.89
C GLU A 33 5.64 -7.81 -2.96
N CYS A 34 5.29 -6.78 -2.19
CA CYS A 34 4.15 -6.82 -1.27
C CYS A 34 2.80 -6.96 -1.97
N GLN A 35 2.65 -6.51 -3.22
CA GLN A 35 1.34 -6.51 -3.92
C GLN A 35 0.71 -7.90 -3.98
N SER A 36 1.53 -8.93 -4.20
CA SER A 36 1.08 -10.32 -4.29
C SER A 36 0.66 -10.94 -2.94
N GLN A 37 0.98 -10.28 -1.82
CA GLN A 37 0.68 -10.78 -0.48
C GLN A 37 -0.70 -10.34 0.04
N PHE A 38 -1.33 -9.36 -0.60
CA PHE A 38 -2.68 -8.93 -0.25
C PHE A 38 -3.73 -9.91 -0.83
N ALA A 39 -4.80 -10.14 -0.09
CA ALA A 39 -5.91 -10.95 -0.59
C ALA A 39 -6.69 -10.19 -1.68
N GLU A 40 -7.13 -10.89 -2.73
CA GLU A 40 -7.82 -10.24 -3.87
C GLU A 40 -9.18 -9.63 -3.49
N ASP A 41 -9.88 -10.24 -2.53
CA ASP A 41 -11.24 -9.88 -2.14
C ASP A 41 -11.33 -8.83 -1.02
N THR A 42 -10.19 -8.34 -0.52
CA THR A 42 -10.10 -7.32 0.54
C THR A 42 -9.92 -5.90 -0.01
N LEU A 43 -10.32 -4.92 0.79
CA LEU A 43 -9.99 -3.52 0.56
C LEU A 43 -8.60 -3.22 1.12
N LYS A 44 -7.85 -2.38 0.41
CA LYS A 44 -6.56 -1.84 0.83
C LYS A 44 -6.77 -0.36 1.04
N VAL A 45 -6.37 0.13 2.20
CA VAL A 45 -6.51 1.52 2.62
C VAL A 45 -5.13 2.11 2.72
N VAL A 46 -4.89 3.19 1.97
CA VAL A 46 -3.67 3.98 2.02
C VAL A 46 -3.91 5.18 2.93
N TYR A 47 -3.02 5.39 3.89
CA TYR A 47 -3.17 6.49 4.83
C TYR A 47 -1.81 7.14 5.18
N ASP A 48 -1.85 8.44 5.48
CA ASP A 48 -0.68 9.23 5.85
C ASP A 48 -0.28 9.07 7.33
N SER A 49 0.81 9.70 7.74
CA SER A 49 1.31 9.64 9.13
C SER A 49 0.36 10.23 10.18
N ARG A 50 -0.68 10.97 9.76
CA ARG A 50 -1.72 11.52 10.64
C ARG A 50 -2.93 10.59 10.77
N GLY A 51 -2.91 9.45 10.07
CA GLY A 51 -4.05 8.53 10.00
C GLY A 51 -5.12 8.95 8.99
N VAL A 52 -4.86 9.94 8.14
CA VAL A 52 -5.82 10.38 7.12
C VAL A 52 -5.76 9.42 5.94
N ILE A 53 -6.90 8.84 5.58
CA ILE A 53 -7.04 8.00 4.39
C ILE A 53 -6.90 8.89 3.15
N THR A 54 -5.98 8.53 2.25
CA THR A 54 -5.69 9.27 1.01
C THR A 54 -5.93 8.45 -0.24
N GLY A 55 -6.18 7.15 -0.08
CA GLY A 55 -6.48 6.24 -1.18
C GLY A 55 -7.07 4.96 -0.64
N TYR A 56 -7.87 4.28 -1.47
CA TYR A 56 -8.39 2.97 -1.16
C TYR A 56 -8.70 2.22 -2.46
N GLY A 57 -8.70 0.90 -2.41
CA GLY A 57 -9.04 0.08 -3.56
C GLY A 57 -8.80 -1.40 -3.30
N LYS A 58 -9.25 -2.25 -4.23
CA LYS A 58 -8.91 -3.68 -4.21
C LYS A 58 -7.64 -3.98 -5.00
N ASP A 59 -7.41 -3.24 -6.07
CA ASP A 59 -6.27 -3.42 -6.95
C ASP A 59 -5.06 -2.64 -6.41
N THR A 60 -4.05 -3.37 -5.93
CA THR A 60 -2.81 -2.78 -5.42
C THR A 60 -1.99 -2.11 -6.51
N ALA A 61 -2.15 -2.50 -7.77
CA ALA A 61 -1.41 -1.88 -8.88
C ALA A 61 -1.82 -0.41 -9.11
N LEU A 62 -3.01 -0.01 -8.63
CA LEU A 62 -3.51 1.36 -8.69
C LEU A 62 -3.07 2.21 -7.49
N LEU A 63 -2.35 1.63 -6.52
CA LEU A 63 -1.92 2.33 -5.31
C LEU A 63 -0.44 2.74 -5.41
N TRP A 64 -0.14 3.93 -4.89
CA TRP A 64 1.22 4.47 -4.83
C TRP A 64 1.48 5.08 -3.43
N PRO A 65 1.83 4.24 -2.43
CA PRO A 65 1.83 4.65 -1.02
C PRO A 65 3.13 5.38 -0.62
N VAL A 66 3.65 6.28 -1.45
CA VAL A 66 4.88 7.01 -1.13
C VAL A 66 4.72 7.85 0.15
N ASN A 67 5.61 7.64 1.14
CA ASN A 67 5.55 8.27 2.47
C ASN A 67 4.27 7.92 3.26
N GLN A 68 3.67 6.76 2.98
CA GLN A 68 2.39 6.34 3.53
C GLN A 68 2.41 4.87 3.97
N SER A 69 1.31 4.44 4.58
CA SER A 69 1.11 3.06 5.01
C SER A 69 -0.08 2.45 4.27
N VAL A 70 -0.10 1.12 4.16
CA VAL A 70 -1.20 0.36 3.55
C VAL A 70 -1.72 -0.67 4.55
N ALA A 71 -3.01 -0.62 4.84
CA ALA A 71 -3.69 -1.59 5.68
C ALA A 71 -4.76 -2.34 4.87
N GLU A 72 -4.84 -3.65 5.09
CA GLU A 72 -5.88 -4.49 4.54
C GLU A 72 -7.08 -4.55 5.49
N VAL A 73 -8.29 -4.39 4.95
CA VAL A 73 -9.54 -4.47 5.69
C VAL A 73 -10.57 -5.33 4.94
N PRO A 74 -11.52 -5.98 5.66
CA PRO A 74 -12.54 -6.79 5.00
C PRO A 74 -13.43 -5.92 4.13
N ASP A 75 -13.87 -6.45 2.99
CA ASP A 75 -14.72 -5.73 2.07
C ASP A 75 -16.20 -5.84 2.46
N THR A 76 -16.63 -5.02 3.42
CA THR A 76 -17.99 -5.03 3.98
C THR A 76 -18.73 -3.74 3.63
N PRO A 77 -20.08 -3.72 3.69
CA PRO A 77 -20.84 -2.48 3.53
C PRO A 77 -20.42 -1.38 4.50
N GLU A 78 -20.02 -1.73 5.73
CA GLU A 78 -19.52 -0.78 6.73
C GLU A 78 -18.21 -0.14 6.29
N ASN A 79 -17.24 -0.95 5.86
CA ASN A 79 -15.93 -0.47 5.45
C ASN A 79 -15.93 0.29 4.10
N ARG A 80 -17.01 0.18 3.33
CA ARG A 80 -17.23 0.95 2.09
C ARG A 80 -17.93 2.28 2.32
N LYS A 81 -18.38 2.58 3.54
CA LYS A 81 -19.07 3.85 3.81
C LYS A 81 -18.09 5.01 3.63
N ILE A 82 -18.48 5.95 2.80
CA ILE A 82 -17.83 7.23 2.63
C ILE A 82 -18.90 8.27 2.93
N ASP A 83 -18.63 9.16 3.88
CA ASP A 83 -19.48 10.29 4.25
C ASP A 83 -18.74 11.58 3.86
N LEU A 84 -19.40 12.48 3.14
CA LEU A 84 -18.83 13.71 2.55
C LEU A 84 -19.57 14.95 3.04
#